data_AF-A0A838FL89-F1
#
_entry.id   AF-A0A838FL89-F1
#
_cell.length_a   1.000
_cell.length_b   1.000
_cell.length_c   1.000
_cell.angle_alpha   90.00
_cell.angle_beta   90.00
_cell.angle_gamma   90.00
#
_symmetry.space_group_name_H-M   'P 1'
#
loop_
_entity.id
_entity.type
_entity.pdbx_description
1 polymer ?
#
loop_
_entity_poly.entity_id
_entity_poly.type
_entity_poly.pdbx_seq_one_letter_code
_entity_poly.pdbx_strand_id
1 'polypeptide(L)'
;SVLAPPAMAYMAAVRARLPGRAALLIADGRIEAVMAHWLLVGPRLVSAVHRAGGRVFVWTVDDAERMARLSALGVDGVITNDPRLFVASLGSDESNPGGPTARGV
;
A
#
# COMPACT_ATOMS: atom_id res chain seq x y z
N SER A 1 -3.37 28.97 1.96
CA SER A 1 -3.84 29.00 0.55
C SER A 1 -5.31 28.64 0.45
N VAL A 2 -6.07 29.41 -0.33
CA VAL A 2 -7.53 29.25 -0.56
C VAL A 2 -7.90 27.88 -1.15
N LEU A 3 -6.95 27.21 -1.84
CA LEU A 3 -7.16 25.87 -2.42
C LEU A 3 -7.04 24.71 -1.42
N ALA A 4 -6.51 24.96 -0.22
CA ALA A 4 -6.22 23.89 0.75
C ALA A 4 -7.49 23.22 1.32
N PRO A 5 -8.56 23.94 1.70
CA PRO A 5 -9.76 23.30 2.25
C PRO A 5 -10.50 22.38 1.25
N PRO A 6 -10.74 22.79 -0.02
CA PRO A 6 -11.35 21.90 -1.01
C PRO A 6 -10.50 20.67 -1.31
N ALA A 7 -9.17 20.82 -1.41
CA ALA A 7 -8.25 19.71 -1.64
C ALA A 7 -8.27 18.71 -0.47
N MET A 8 -8.28 19.20 0.77
CA MET A 8 -8.38 18.34 1.96
C MET A 8 -9.71 17.61 2.05
N ALA A 9 -10.83 18.29 1.76
CA ALA A 9 -12.15 17.68 1.72
C ALA A 9 -12.25 16.60 0.63
N TYR A 10 -11.69 16.87 -0.55
CA TYR A 10 -11.60 15.90 -1.63
C TYR A 10 -10.79 14.67 -1.21
N MET A 11 -9.60 14.87 -0.63
CA MET A 11 -8.76 13.76 -0.16
C MET A 11 -9.43 12.94 0.94
N ALA A 12 -10.14 13.58 1.86
CA ALA A 12 -10.93 12.90 2.89
C ALA A 12 -12.03 12.03 2.27
N ALA A 13 -12.75 12.56 1.26
CA ALA A 13 -13.78 11.82 0.55
C ALA A 13 -13.23 10.62 -0.23
N VAL A 14 -12.08 10.78 -0.90
CA VAL A 14 -11.39 9.67 -1.58
C VAL A 14 -10.99 8.61 -0.56
N ARG A 15 -10.33 8.99 0.53
CA ARG A 15 -9.89 8.08 1.60
C ARG A 15 -11.05 7.33 2.26
N ALA A 16 -12.22 7.96 2.38
CA ALA A 16 -13.41 7.32 2.94
C ALA A 16 -14.05 6.30 1.99
N ARG A 17 -14.05 6.56 0.68
CA ARG A 17 -14.75 5.73 -0.33
C ARG A 17 -13.89 4.61 -0.90
N LEU A 18 -12.58 4.81 -0.94
CA LEU A 18 -11.63 3.88 -1.58
C LEU A 18 -11.71 2.44 -1.03
N PRO A 19 -11.79 2.19 0.29
CA PRO A 19 -11.81 0.82 0.82
C PRO A 19 -12.99 -0.02 0.29
N GLY A 20 -14.20 0.56 0.27
CA GLY A 20 -15.39 -0.15 -0.20
C GLY A 20 -15.35 -0.41 -1.70
N ARG A 21 -14.89 0.57 -2.49
CA ARG A 21 -14.75 0.40 -3.95
C ARG A 21 -13.68 -0.62 -4.31
N ALA A 22 -12.54 -0.59 -3.63
CA ALA A 22 -11.48 -1.57 -3.86
C ALA A 22 -11.97 -2.98 -3.56
N ALA A 23 -12.59 -3.20 -2.39
CA ALA A 23 -13.11 -4.51 -2.01
C ALA A 23 -14.15 -5.05 -3.01
N LEU A 24 -15.06 -4.20 -3.50
CA LEU A 24 -16.05 -4.59 -4.51
C LEU A 24 -15.39 -5.00 -5.83
N LEU A 25 -14.44 -4.23 -6.33
CA LEU A 25 -13.77 -4.53 -7.60
C LEU A 25 -12.89 -5.79 -7.51
N ILE A 26 -12.29 -6.05 -6.34
CA ILE A 26 -11.53 -7.27 -6.10
C ILE A 26 -12.47 -8.48 -6.02
N ALA A 27 -13.57 -8.39 -5.27
CA ALA A 27 -14.54 -9.47 -5.16
C ALA A 27 -15.19 -9.84 -6.50
N ASP A 28 -15.34 -8.85 -7.40
CA ASP A 28 -15.82 -9.04 -8.78
C ASP A 28 -14.72 -9.52 -9.76
N GLY A 29 -13.49 -9.72 -9.27
CA GLY A 29 -12.35 -10.19 -10.08
C GLY A 29 -11.83 -9.16 -11.10
N ARG A 30 -12.22 -7.89 -10.99
CA ARG A 30 -11.84 -6.84 -11.93
C ARG A 30 -10.43 -6.30 -11.71
N ILE A 31 -9.96 -6.37 -10.47
CA ILE A 31 -8.59 -6.02 -10.06
C ILE A 31 -8.13 -7.02 -9.01
N GLU A 32 -6.82 -7.27 -8.92
CA GLU A 32 -6.23 -8.11 -7.87
C GLU A 32 -5.46 -7.30 -6.81
N ALA A 33 -5.17 -6.03 -7.11
CA ALA A 33 -4.35 -5.18 -6.26
C ALA A 33 -4.74 -3.71 -6.35
N VAL A 34 -4.42 -2.98 -5.29
CA VAL A 34 -4.51 -1.52 -5.20
C VAL A 34 -3.10 -0.96 -5.13
N MET A 35 -2.77 -0.03 -6.04
CA MET A 35 -1.53 0.74 -6.02
C MET A 35 -1.85 2.19 -5.68
N ALA A 36 -1.44 2.67 -4.51
CA ALA A 36 -1.88 3.98 -4.02
C ALA A 36 -0.75 4.81 -3.40
N HIS A 37 -0.93 6.13 -3.42
CA HIS A 37 -0.05 7.03 -2.68
C HIS A 37 -0.26 6.86 -1.16
N TRP A 38 0.81 6.91 -0.38
CA TRP A 38 0.80 6.66 1.07
C TRP A 38 -0.21 7.50 1.87
N LEU A 39 -0.59 8.70 1.40
CA LEU A 39 -1.64 9.54 1.99
C LEU A 39 -3.03 8.87 2.01
N LEU A 40 -3.31 8.01 1.04
CA LEU A 40 -4.59 7.29 0.93
C LEU A 40 -4.59 5.97 1.69
N VAL A 41 -3.42 5.49 2.09
CA VAL A 41 -3.26 4.19 2.74
C VAL A 41 -3.48 4.32 4.23
N GLY A 42 -4.23 3.37 4.79
CA GLY A 42 -4.59 3.32 6.19
C GLY A 42 -5.24 1.99 6.55
N PRO A 43 -5.48 1.72 7.85
CA PRO A 43 -5.93 0.41 8.31
C PRO A 43 -7.20 -0.09 7.63
N ARG A 44 -8.14 0.83 7.36
CA ARG A 44 -9.41 0.49 6.70
C ARG A 44 -9.22 0.03 5.25
N LEU A 45 -8.28 0.61 4.52
CA LEU A 45 -8.00 0.22 3.14
C LEU A 45 -7.33 -1.15 3.10
N VAL A 46 -6.26 -1.33 3.90
CA VAL A 46 -5.52 -2.59 3.98
C VAL A 46 -6.45 -3.74 4.36
N SER A 47 -7.21 -3.57 5.45
CA SER A 47 -8.17 -4.58 5.91
C SER A 47 -9.26 -4.90 4.87
N ALA A 48 -9.81 -3.89 4.17
CA ALA A 48 -10.85 -4.13 3.17
C ALA A 48 -10.33 -4.88 1.94
N VAL A 49 -9.12 -4.53 1.47
CA VAL A 49 -8.47 -5.17 0.33
C VAL A 49 -8.11 -6.62 0.66
N HIS A 50 -7.46 -6.85 1.81
CA HIS A 50 -7.08 -8.19 2.24
C HIS A 50 -8.28 -9.10 2.47
N ARG A 51 -9.36 -8.61 3.09
CA ARG A 51 -10.59 -9.43 3.25
C ARG A 51 -11.25 -9.79 1.91
N ALA A 52 -11.05 -8.98 0.88
CA ALA A 52 -11.53 -9.30 -0.46
C ALA A 52 -10.57 -10.22 -1.24
N GLY A 53 -9.41 -10.56 -0.68
CA GLY A 53 -8.40 -11.42 -1.32
C GLY A 53 -7.39 -10.67 -2.21
N GLY A 54 -7.37 -9.33 -2.15
CA GLY A 54 -6.44 -8.52 -2.95
C GLY A 54 -5.20 -8.06 -2.16
N ARG A 55 -4.31 -7.33 -2.84
CA ARG A 55 -3.04 -6.82 -2.29
C ARG A 55 -2.94 -5.29 -2.35
N VAL A 56 -2.13 -4.69 -1.46
CA VAL A 56 -1.90 -3.24 -1.38
C VAL A 56 -0.42 -2.92 -1.58
N PHE A 57 -0.11 -2.17 -2.64
CA PHE A 57 1.23 -1.63 -2.91
C PHE A 57 1.23 -0.11 -2.79
N VAL A 58 2.29 0.45 -2.22
CA VAL A 58 2.35 1.90 -1.91
C VAL A 58 3.48 2.58 -2.62
N TRP A 59 3.18 3.71 -3.29
CA TRP A 59 4.18 4.53 -3.98
C TRP A 59 4.12 6.00 -3.50
N THR A 60 5.09 6.84 -3.80
CA THR A 60 6.52 6.49 -3.78
C THR A 60 7.02 6.80 -2.37
N VAL A 61 7.70 5.84 -1.73
CA VAL A 61 8.07 5.90 -0.32
C VAL A 61 9.58 6.02 -0.22
N ASP A 62 10.07 7.26 -0.17
CA ASP A 62 11.51 7.57 -0.12
C ASP A 62 12.00 7.93 1.29
N ASP A 63 11.30 7.44 2.32
CA ASP A 63 11.60 7.70 3.73
C ASP A 63 11.51 6.39 4.53
N ALA A 64 12.58 6.08 5.27
CA ALA A 64 12.70 4.83 6.03
C ALA A 64 11.65 4.70 7.14
N GLU A 65 11.34 5.80 7.82
CA GLU A 65 10.36 5.79 8.91
C GLU A 65 8.95 5.52 8.36
N ARG A 66 8.60 6.13 7.22
CA ARG A 66 7.35 5.86 6.51
C ARG A 66 7.30 4.42 5.98
N MET A 67 8.42 3.91 5.45
CA MET A 67 8.51 2.52 5.03
C MET A 67 8.20 1.57 6.20
N ALA A 68 8.84 1.75 7.35
CA ALA A 68 8.58 0.96 8.54
C ALA A 68 7.12 1.05 9.02
N ARG A 69 6.53 2.24 9.02
CA ARG A 69 5.10 2.44 9.38
C ARG A 69 4.15 1.72 8.43
N LEU A 70 4.43 1.75 7.12
CA LEU A 70 3.61 1.08 6.12
C LEU A 70 3.77 -0.44 6.19
N SER A 71 4.98 -0.95 6.43
CA SER A 71 5.21 -2.38 6.69
C SER A 71 4.44 -2.85 7.93
N ALA A 72 4.51 -2.10 9.03
CA ALA A 72 3.76 -2.41 10.26
C ALA A 72 2.23 -2.32 10.05
N LEU A 73 1.77 -1.52 9.09
CA LEU A 73 0.36 -1.44 8.71
C LEU A 73 -0.11 -2.67 7.92
N GLY A 74 0.81 -3.49 7.42
CA GLY A 74 0.52 -4.71 6.65
C GLY A 74 0.34 -4.45 5.15
N VAL A 75 1.02 -3.46 4.56
CA VAL A 75 1.02 -3.34 3.09
C VAL A 75 1.88 -4.44 2.47
N ASP A 76 1.52 -4.90 1.29
CA ASP A 76 2.18 -6.01 0.59
C ASP A 76 3.48 -5.58 -0.11
N GLY A 77 3.69 -4.28 -0.27
CA GLY A 77 4.96 -3.74 -0.75
C GLY A 77 4.98 -2.22 -0.84
N VAL A 78 6.19 -1.69 -0.94
CA VAL A 78 6.47 -0.27 -1.14
C VAL A 78 7.31 -0.10 -2.40
N ILE A 79 7.07 1.00 -3.11
CA ILE A 79 7.81 1.40 -4.30
C ILE A 79 8.61 2.64 -3.89
N THR A 80 9.92 2.61 -4.12
CA THR A 80 10.85 3.70 -3.78
C THR A 80 11.74 4.03 -4.97
N ASN A 81 12.18 5.29 -5.03
CA ASN A 81 13.25 5.72 -5.91
C ASN A 81 14.65 5.44 -5.32
N ASP A 82 14.75 5.15 -4.01
CA ASP A 82 16.02 4.89 -3.31
C ASP A 82 16.15 3.41 -2.90
N PRO A 83 16.83 2.58 -3.70
CA PRO A 83 16.96 1.16 -3.40
C PRO A 83 17.77 0.87 -2.12
N ARG A 84 18.55 1.84 -1.61
CA ARG A 84 19.37 1.65 -0.39
C ARG A 84 18.49 1.48 0.85
N LEU A 85 17.25 1.97 0.81
CA LEU A 85 16.31 1.82 1.92
C LEU A 85 15.96 0.34 2.19
N PHE A 86 16.04 -0.54 1.19
CA PHE A 86 15.79 -1.97 1.39
C PHE A 86 16.96 -2.70 2.07
N VAL A 87 18.20 -2.29 1.81
CA VAL A 87 19.39 -2.90 2.46
C VAL A 87 19.35 -2.67 3.98
N ALA A 88 18.86 -1.51 4.40
CA ALA A 88 18.65 -1.21 5.82
C ALA A 88 17.56 -2.08 6.46
N SER A 89 16.53 -2.50 5.70
CA SER A 89 15.44 -3.35 6.21
C SER A 89 15.74 -4.85 6.21
N LEU A 90 16.68 -5.33 5.38
CA LEU A 90 17.04 -6.75 5.27
C LEU A 90 17.98 -7.23 6.39
N GLY A 91 18.47 -6.31 7.24
CA GLY A 91 19.28 -6.66 8.41
C GLY A 91 18.50 -7.31 9.56
N SER A 92 17.18 -7.51 9.43
CA SER A 92 16.32 -7.97 10.54
C SER A 92 15.36 -9.13 10.21
N ASP A 93 15.33 -9.70 9.01
CA ASP A 93 14.40 -10.79 8.70
C ASP A 93 14.90 -11.79 7.64
N GLU A 94 15.58 -12.84 8.11
CA GLU A 94 15.93 -14.05 7.33
C GLU A 94 14.84 -15.14 7.49
N SER A 95 13.60 -14.75 7.82
CA SER A 95 12.52 -15.67 8.21
C SER A 95 11.26 -15.61 7.31
N ASN A 96 11.39 -15.20 6.05
CA ASN A 96 10.29 -15.25 5.07
C ASN A 96 10.43 -16.44 4.08
N PRO A 97 9.85 -17.62 4.38
CA PRO A 97 9.90 -18.78 3.46
C PRO A 97 8.91 -18.69 2.27
N GLY A 98 8.22 -17.55 2.07
CA GLY A 98 7.11 -17.43 1.11
C GLY A 98 7.31 -16.48 -0.08
N GLY A 99 8.52 -15.96 -0.32
CA GLY A 99 8.77 -15.07 -1.46
C GLY A 99 8.45 -15.74 -2.81
N PRO A 100 7.84 -15.03 -3.78
CA PRO A 100 7.47 -15.62 -5.06
C PRO A 100 8.71 -16.16 -5.77
N THR A 101 8.72 -17.46 -6.04
CA THR A 101 9.73 -18.10 -6.88
C THR A 101 9.57 -17.56 -8.30
N ALA A 102 10.48 -16.68 -8.69
CA ALA A 102 10.64 -16.30 -10.09
C ALA A 102 11.08 -17.54 -10.87
N ARG A 103 10.13 -18.28 -11.46
CA ARG A 103 10.45 -19.20 -12.55
C ARG A 103 10.71 -18.35 -13.79
N GLY A 104 11.96 -18.38 -14.24
CA GLY A 104 12.35 -17.81 -15.51
C GLY A 104 11.53 -18.39 -16.66
N VAL A 105 11.18 -17.51 -17.59
CA VAL A 105 10.75 -17.87 -18.94
C VAL A 105 11.92 -17.58 -19.87
#